data_AF-A0A452YJC4-F1
#
_entry.id   AF-A0A452YJC4-F1
#
_cell.length_a   1.000
_cell.length_b   1.000
_cell.length_c   1.000
_cell.angle_alpha   90.00
_cell.angle_beta   90.00
_cell.angle_gamma   90.00
#
_symmetry.space_group_name_H-M   'P 1'
#
loop_
_entity.id
_entity.type
_entity.pdbx_description
1 polymer ?
#
loop_
_entity_poly.entity_id
_entity_poly.type
_entity_poly.pdbx_seq_one_letter_code
_entity_poly.pdbx_strand_id
1 'polypeptide(L)'
;VFARVTWHEVLFWCRTTAQPLDGSSTFFFWLSTALCTIPAGARRGLTTMAGLTAWTIWRYRNSVIFDKITPATSTVVDAIKEEARSWANAGAKGLKDFIPVT
;
A
#
# COMPACT_ATOMS: atom_id res chain seq x y z
N VAL A 1 14.76 4.12 -3.45
CA VAL A 1 14.59 4.51 -2.03
C VAL A 1 13.15 4.89 -1.71
N PHE A 2 12.59 5.98 -2.26
CA PHE A 2 11.22 6.44 -2.01
C PHE A 2 10.14 5.34 -2.00
N ALA A 3 9.94 4.63 -3.13
CA ALA A 3 8.90 3.62 -3.24
C ALA A 3 9.09 2.45 -2.25
N ARG A 4 10.34 2.01 -2.04
CA ARG A 4 10.67 0.93 -1.09
C ARG A 4 10.31 1.31 0.35
N VAL A 5 10.60 2.55 0.74
CA VAL A 5 10.23 3.07 2.08
C VAL A 5 8.70 3.16 2.20
N THR A 6 8.00 3.68 1.19
CA THR A 6 6.52 3.70 1.20
C THR A 6 5.93 2.30 1.37
N TRP A 7 6.43 1.31 0.62
CA TRP A 7 5.98 -0.08 0.75
C TRP A 7 6.24 -0.63 2.15
N HIS A 8 7.43 -0.42 2.70
CA HIS A 8 7.77 -0.84 4.05
C HIS A 8 6.81 -0.24 5.09
N GLU A 9 6.60 1.07 5.08
CA GLU A 9 5.73 1.77 6.03
C GLU A 9 4.26 1.32 5.95
N VAL A 10 3.74 1.12 4.73
CA VAL A 10 2.35 0.68 4.53
C VAL A 10 2.15 -0.76 4.99
N LEU A 11 3.07 -1.66 4.63
CA LEU A 11 3.01 -3.06 5.05
C LEU A 11 3.19 -3.19 6.57
N PHE A 12 4.12 -2.44 7.15
CA PHE A 12 4.33 -2.36 8.59
C PHE A 12 3.06 -1.88 9.31
N TRP A 13 2.43 -0.82 8.82
CA TRP A 13 1.15 -0.34 9.36
C TRP A 13 0.07 -1.43 9.31
N CYS A 14 -0.03 -2.19 8.22
CA CYS A 14 -0.99 -3.30 8.08
C CYS A 14 -0.63 -4.54 8.92
N ARG A 15 0.50 -4.54 9.65
CA ARG A 15 1.00 -5.67 10.44
C ARG A 15 1.15 -6.96 9.62
N THR A 16 1.51 -6.83 8.35
CA THR A 16 1.71 -7.97 7.44
C THR A 16 3.11 -8.56 7.57
N THR A 17 3.23 -9.86 7.32
CA THR A 17 4.51 -10.58 7.19
C THR A 17 5.09 -10.50 5.78
N ALA A 18 4.34 -9.94 4.83
CA ALA A 18 4.80 -9.78 3.45
C ALA A 18 6.04 -8.88 3.38
N GLN A 19 7.03 -9.32 2.61
CA GLN A 19 8.23 -8.52 2.36
C GLN A 19 7.89 -7.28 1.52
N PRO A 20 8.54 -6.12 1.75
CA PRO A 20 8.33 -4.94 0.92
C PRO A 20 8.89 -5.12 -0.49
N LEU A 21 8.25 -4.47 -1.46
CA LEU A 21 8.73 -4.46 -2.83
C LEU A 21 10.06 -3.67 -2.91
N ASP A 22 11.16 -4.38 -3.17
CA ASP A 22 12.53 -3.85 -3.16
C ASP A 22 13.06 -3.47 -4.55
N GLY A 23 12.31 -3.80 -5.61
CA GLY A 23 12.67 -3.56 -7.01
C GLY A 23 13.35 -4.73 -7.71
N SER A 24 13.61 -5.85 -7.01
CA SER A 24 14.18 -7.06 -7.60
C SER A 24 13.14 -7.90 -8.37
N SER A 25 11.86 -7.73 -8.04
CA SER A 25 10.74 -8.47 -8.63
C SER A 25 9.69 -7.55 -9.25
N THR A 26 8.95 -8.06 -10.24
CA THR A 26 7.78 -7.36 -10.79
C THR A 26 6.64 -7.31 -9.78
N PHE A 27 5.76 -6.30 -9.89
CA PHE A 27 4.64 -6.10 -8.96
C PHE A 27 3.74 -7.33 -8.83
N PHE A 28 3.33 -7.94 -9.94
CA PHE A 28 2.43 -9.09 -9.93
C PHE A 28 3.09 -10.35 -9.36
N PHE A 29 4.39 -10.56 -9.64
CA PHE A 29 5.14 -11.67 -9.06
C PHE A 29 5.23 -11.51 -7.54
N TRP A 30 5.65 -10.33 -7.08
CA TRP A 30 5.70 -10.00 -5.65
C TRP A 30 4.35 -10.19 -4.96
N LEU A 31 3.26 -9.66 -5.55
CA LEU A 31 1.93 -9.77 -4.96
C LEU A 31 1.49 -11.23 -4.85
N SER A 32 1.74 -12.04 -5.88
CA SER A 32 1.48 -13.48 -5.85
C SER A 32 2.21 -14.16 -4.68
N THR A 33 3.51 -13.89 -4.53
CA THR A 33 4.32 -14.43 -3.43
C THR A 33 3.81 -13.96 -2.06
N ALA A 34 3.50 -12.67 -1.92
CA ALA A 34 3.00 -12.09 -0.68
C ALA A 34 1.62 -12.65 -0.26
N LEU A 35 0.74 -12.96 -1.21
CA LEU A 35 -0.55 -13.60 -0.94
C LEU A 35 -0.40 -15.03 -0.41
N CYS A 36 0.69 -15.73 -0.77
CA CYS A 36 1.02 -17.05 -0.25
C CYS A 36 1.51 -17.02 1.21
N THR A 37 2.04 -15.89 1.69
CA THR A 37 2.60 -15.77 3.05
C THR A 37 1.57 -15.33 4.10
N ILE A 38 0.32 -15.03 3.70
CA ILE A 38 -0.73 -14.53 4.59
C ILE A 38 -1.99 -15.42 4.57
N PRO A 39 -2.80 -15.42 5.65
CA PRO A 39 -4.04 -16.19 5.71
C PRO A 39 -5.03 -15.79 4.61
N ALA A 40 -5.87 -16.74 4.16
CA ALA A 40 -6.83 -16.53 3.09
C ALA A 40 -7.79 -15.34 3.36
N GLY A 41 -8.19 -15.12 4.61
CA GLY A 41 -9.05 -13.99 5.01
C GLY A 41 -8.39 -12.61 4.79
N ALA A 42 -7.06 -12.52 4.88
CA ALA A 42 -6.32 -11.27 4.73
C ALA A 42 -5.94 -10.97 3.26
N ARG A 43 -6.03 -11.96 2.36
CA ARG A 43 -5.59 -11.84 0.95
C ARG A 43 -6.32 -10.74 0.21
N ARG A 44 -7.64 -10.61 0.42
CA ARG A 44 -8.43 -9.55 -0.22
C ARG A 44 -7.95 -8.16 0.21
N GLY A 45 -7.69 -7.98 1.49
CA GLY A 45 -7.17 -6.72 2.04
C GLY A 45 -5.80 -6.36 1.50
N LEU A 46 -4.87 -7.34 1.45
CA LEU A 46 -3.55 -7.12 0.87
C LEU A 46 -3.63 -6.74 -0.61
N THR A 47 -4.45 -7.42 -1.41
CA THR A 47 -4.62 -7.07 -2.84
C THR A 47 -5.13 -5.64 -3.02
N THR A 48 -6.15 -5.24 -2.24
CA THR A 48 -6.67 -3.86 -2.27
C THR A 48 -5.61 -2.85 -1.83
N MET A 49 -4.89 -3.13 -0.74
CA MET A 49 -3.84 -2.25 -0.23
C MET A 49 -2.68 -2.10 -1.21
N ALA A 50 -2.28 -3.19 -1.87
CA ALA A 50 -1.24 -3.19 -2.87
C ALA A 50 -1.62 -2.32 -4.09
N GLY A 51 -2.87 -2.46 -4.56
CA GLY A 51 -3.39 -1.61 -5.64
C GLY A 51 -3.42 -0.13 -5.26
N LEU A 52 -3.95 0.19 -4.07
CA LEU A 52 -4.00 1.56 -3.56
C LEU A 52 -2.61 2.19 -3.42
N THR A 53 -1.65 1.43 -2.88
CA THR A 53 -0.27 1.88 -2.70
C THR A 53 0.41 2.16 -4.04
N ALA A 54 0.31 1.21 -4.99
CA ALA A 54 0.88 1.38 -6.33
C ALA A 54 0.27 2.59 -7.07
N TRP A 55 -1.06 2.74 -7.01
CA TRP A 55 -1.78 3.86 -7.60
C TRP A 55 -1.34 5.20 -7.01
N THR A 56 -1.20 5.27 -5.68
CA THR A 56 -0.86 6.53 -4.99
C THR A 56 0.60 6.91 -5.26
N ILE A 57 1.52 5.95 -5.28
CA ILE A 57 2.91 6.19 -5.70
C ILE A 57 2.98 6.72 -7.13
N TRP A 58 2.19 6.14 -8.05
CA TRP A 58 2.14 6.59 -9.44
C TRP A 58 1.61 8.03 -9.55
N ARG A 59 0.46 8.34 -8.92
CA ARG A 59 -0.10 9.71 -8.89
C ARG A 59 0.90 10.71 -8.30
N TYR A 60 1.52 10.37 -7.19
CA TYR A 60 2.46 11.26 -6.51
C TYR A 60 3.70 11.55 -7.38
N ARG A 61 4.24 10.53 -8.05
CA ARG A 61 5.35 10.71 -9.00
C ARG A 61 4.99 11.64 -10.14
N ASN A 62 3.77 11.54 -10.67
CA ASN A 62 3.30 12.47 -11.69
C ASN A 62 3.22 13.90 -11.16
N SER A 63 2.63 14.12 -9.97
CA SER A 63 2.59 15.47 -9.39
C SER A 63 3.97 16.06 -9.11
N VAL A 64 4.96 15.26 -8.71
CA VAL A 64 6.34 15.75 -8.56
C VAL A 64 6.88 16.27 -9.91
N ILE A 65 6.57 15.59 -11.01
CA ILE A 65 7.06 15.95 -12.36
C ILE A 65 6.31 17.17 -12.92
N PHE A 66 4.97 17.14 -12.84
CA PHE A 66 4.09 18.12 -13.47
C PHE A 66 3.81 19.34 -12.59
N ASP A 67 3.55 19.13 -11.30
CA ASP A 67 3.16 20.16 -10.34
C ASP A 67 4.35 20.68 -9.51
N LYS A 68 5.55 20.13 -9.72
CA LYS A 68 6.80 20.49 -9.02
C LYS A 68 6.71 20.41 -7.49
N ILE A 69 5.85 19.55 -6.96
CA ILE A 69 5.76 19.33 -5.51
C ILE A 69 7.05 18.71 -4.97
N THR A 70 7.40 19.06 -3.73
CA THR A 70 8.56 18.46 -3.06
C THR A 70 8.24 17.03 -2.64
N PRO A 71 9.08 16.02 -3.00
CA PRO A 71 8.83 14.64 -2.64
C PRO A 71 9.02 14.39 -1.14
N ALA A 72 7.99 13.87 -0.49
CA ALA A 72 7.97 13.50 0.91
C ALA A 72 7.28 12.15 1.09
N THR A 73 8.00 11.17 1.63
CA THR A 73 7.47 9.80 1.81
C THR A 73 6.35 9.77 2.85
N SER A 74 6.44 10.57 3.91
CA SER A 74 5.38 10.69 4.93
C SER A 74 4.04 11.11 4.33
N THR A 75 4.04 12.14 3.47
CA THR A 75 2.82 12.63 2.80
C THR A 75 2.12 11.54 2.00
N VAL A 76 2.87 10.68 1.29
CA VAL A 76 2.28 9.57 0.53
C VAL A 76 1.76 8.47 1.44
N VAL A 77 2.49 8.14 2.50
CA VAL A 77 2.06 7.13 3.47
C VAL A 77 0.77 7.58 4.17
N ASP A 78 0.68 8.84 4.57
CA ASP A 78 -0.52 9.39 5.22
C ASP A 78 -1.72 9.40 4.27
N ALA A 79 -1.53 9.82 3.02
CA ALA A 79 -2.57 9.78 2.00
C ALA A 79 -3.09 8.34 1.76
N ILE A 80 -2.20 7.33 1.71
CA ILE A 80 -2.60 5.92 1.58
C ILE A 80 -3.43 5.47 2.80
N LYS A 81 -3.00 5.82 4.02
CA LYS A 81 -3.71 5.47 5.25
C LYS A 81 -5.10 6.12 5.31
N GLU A 82 -5.21 7.38 4.92
CA GLU A 82 -6.49 8.11 4.87
C GLU A 82 -7.44 7.52 3.84
N GLU A 83 -6.98 7.26 2.62
CA GLU A 83 -7.80 6.65 1.57
C GLU A 83 -8.24 5.24 1.97
N ALA A 84 -7.34 4.45 2.57
CA ALA A 84 -7.67 3.11 3.05
C ALA A 84 -8.76 3.14 4.14
N ARG A 85 -8.68 4.09 5.08
CA ARG A 85 -9.72 4.30 6.10
C ARG A 85 -11.04 4.74 5.47
N SER A 86 -11.00 5.64 4.49
CA SER A 86 -12.17 6.10 3.74
C SER A 86 -12.88 4.91 3.07
N TRP A 87 -12.14 4.05 2.39
CA TRP A 87 -12.69 2.86 1.73
C TRP A 87 -13.23 1.82 2.73
N ALA A 88 -12.55 1.62 3.85
CA ALA A 88 -13.03 0.76 4.93
C ALA A 88 -14.38 1.26 5.48
N ASN A 89 -14.51 2.58 5.68
CA ASN A 89 -15.76 3.22 6.12
C ASN A 89 -16.86 3.16 5.05
N ALA A 90 -16.50 3.21 3.77
CA ALA A 90 -17.42 3.02 2.65
C ALA A 90 -17.83 1.55 2.42
N GLY A 91 -17.36 0.62 3.26
CA GLY A 91 -17.82 -0.77 3.24
C GLY A 91 -16.88 -1.78 2.56
N ALA A 92 -15.62 -1.41 2.28
CA ALA A 92 -14.61 -2.35 1.79
C ALA A 92 -14.20 -3.35 2.89
N LYS A 93 -15.03 -4.36 3.16
CA LYS A 93 -14.86 -5.32 4.29
C LYS A 93 -13.48 -5.96 4.36
N GLY A 94 -12.99 -6.51 3.24
CA GLY A 94 -11.66 -7.15 3.21
C GLY A 94 -10.51 -6.20 3.51
N LEU A 95 -10.65 -4.89 3.24
CA LEU A 95 -9.69 -3.87 3.62
C LEU A 95 -9.85 -3.47 5.09
N LYS A 96 -11.11 -3.31 5.55
CA LYS A 96 -11.45 -3.01 6.94
C LYS A 96 -10.89 -4.05 7.91
N ASP A 97 -10.97 -5.33 7.56
CA ASP A 97 -10.45 -6.44 8.38
C ASP A 97 -8.92 -6.53 8.34
N PHE A 98 -8.27 -5.85 7.37
CA PHE A 98 -6.84 -5.92 7.12
C PHE A 98 -6.06 -4.76 7.74
N ILE A 99 -6.64 -3.57 7.80
CA ILE A 99 -6.00 -2.41 8.43
C ILE A 99 -6.22 -2.40 9.95
N PRO A 100 -5.29 -1.86 10.75
CA PRO A 100 -5.51 -1.72 12.18
C PRO A 100 -6.76 -0.88 12.47
N VAL A 101 -7.53 -1.30 13.48
CA VAL A 101 -8.65 -0.52 14.01
C VAL A 101 -8.09 0.76 14.65
N THR A 102 -8.60 1.91 14.21
CA THR A 102 -8.41 3.21 14.90
C THR A 102 -9.31 3.31 16.11
#